data_AF-A0A960MLH9-F1
#
_entry.id   AF-A0A960MLH9-F1
#
_cell.length_a   1.000
_cell.length_b   1.000
_cell.length_c   1.000
_cell.angle_alpha   90.00
_cell.angle_beta   90.00
_cell.angle_gamma   90.00
#
_symmetry.space_group_name_H-M   'P 1'
#
loop_
_entity.id
_entity.type
_entity.pdbx_description
1 polymer ?
#
loop_
_entity_poly.entity_id
_entity_poly.type
_entity_poly.pdbx_seq_one_letter_code
_entity_poly.pdbx_strand_id
1 'polypeptide(L)'
;EEKGSPYSRFPSNTNILFANLQEMEKVVETHPHPGLLVNFRKGHHYHAEEKQEEIARLETTMQNIADALEVDHKKPLPTYLTFNTRRKTIATTKRKSSAKGKMLETPEGSYYSYMCNAKELLNEHCQMELPHFPDEKTFIRKGPSFLFSYHPALGPLYSVIGQKVRGGNLKEGSELQLEIADLEMENLSLDGSLLIHATDPMGHLENGILSYSHKCGRCHLKNVTVKNEGIDWEEDHLFWKHEVKRKGALKIVLHGHSEFFAENITITRDLTLEVPHGMRMHAEEKNGRVIFITEPFESSRPFWNYSINSEKRIVLSRA
;
A
#
# COMPACT_ATOMS: atom_id res chain seq x y z
N GLU A 1 17.88 16.38 27.47
CA GLU A 1 16.52 15.84 27.59
C GLU A 1 15.61 17.01 27.88
N GLU A 2 14.58 17.23 27.08
CA GLU A 2 13.50 18.10 27.51
C GLU A 2 12.63 17.31 28.46
N LYS A 3 12.58 17.77 29.72
CA LYS A 3 11.83 17.12 30.79
C LYS A 3 10.35 17.07 30.38
N GLY A 4 9.81 15.87 30.20
CA GLY A 4 8.42 15.66 29.76
C GLY A 4 8.23 15.32 28.29
N SER A 5 9.31 15.27 27.48
CA SER A 5 9.22 14.76 26.11
C SER A 5 8.85 13.26 26.10
N PRO A 6 7.91 12.82 25.24
CA PRO A 6 7.60 11.39 25.08
C PRO A 6 8.68 10.63 24.30
N TYR A 7 9.71 11.33 23.80
CA TYR A 7 10.76 10.75 22.97
C TYR A 7 12.08 10.59 23.73
N SER A 8 12.79 9.51 23.42
CA SER A 8 14.16 9.29 23.88
C SER A 8 15.09 10.38 23.36
N ARG A 9 16.15 10.69 24.13
CA ARG A 9 17.24 11.57 23.70
C ARG A 9 17.96 11.04 22.45
N PHE A 10 17.98 9.74 22.25
CA PHE A 10 18.66 9.08 21.14
C PHE A 10 17.65 8.41 20.19
N PRO A 11 17.86 8.51 18.87
CA PRO A 11 17.00 7.83 17.91
C PRO A 11 17.09 6.31 18.07
N SER A 12 15.97 5.63 17.84
CA SER A 12 15.95 4.17 17.80
C SER A 12 16.19 3.67 16.39
N ASN A 13 17.04 2.66 16.23
CA ASN A 13 17.30 2.02 14.95
C ASN A 13 16.08 1.17 14.53
N THR A 14 15.49 1.48 13.37
CA THR A 14 14.35 0.75 12.79
C THR A 14 14.77 -0.43 11.91
N ASN A 15 16.08 -0.63 11.76
CA ASN A 15 16.74 -1.63 10.92
C ASN A 15 16.45 -1.47 9.41
N ILE A 16 16.04 -0.27 9.00
CA ILE A 16 16.04 0.16 7.59
C ILE A 16 17.37 0.88 7.35
N LEU A 17 18.34 0.13 6.83
CA LEU A 17 19.69 0.63 6.62
C LEU A 17 19.90 1.01 5.16
N PHE A 18 20.51 2.18 4.95
CA PHE A 18 21.00 2.60 3.65
C PHE A 18 22.52 2.61 3.70
N ALA A 19 23.15 1.95 2.73
CA ALA A 19 24.60 1.81 2.70
C ALA A 19 25.13 1.97 1.28
N ASN A 20 26.36 2.45 1.17
CA ASN A 20 27.10 2.41 -0.07
C ASN A 20 27.64 0.99 -0.27
N LEU A 21 27.20 0.32 -1.33
CA LEU A 21 27.54 -1.08 -1.59
C LEU A 21 29.06 -1.32 -1.67
N GLN A 22 29.80 -0.47 -2.38
CA GLN A 22 31.24 -0.63 -2.57
C GLN A 22 32.01 -0.52 -1.25
N GLU A 23 31.57 0.37 -0.36
CA GLU A 23 32.17 0.48 0.97
C GLU A 23 31.82 -0.73 1.84
N MET A 24 30.60 -1.25 1.75
CA MET A 24 30.22 -2.47 2.49
C MET A 24 31.02 -3.69 2.04
N GLU A 25 31.29 -3.83 0.74
CA GLU A 25 32.10 -4.94 0.20
C GLU A 25 33.50 -4.97 0.83
N LYS A 26 34.19 -3.81 0.88
CA LYS A 26 35.52 -3.68 1.52
C LYS A 26 35.51 -4.03 3.00
N VAL A 27 34.48 -3.59 3.71
CA VAL A 27 34.33 -3.87 5.15
C VAL A 27 34.13 -5.37 5.38
N VAL A 28 33.28 -6.03 4.60
CA VAL A 28 32.99 -7.46 4.77
C VAL A 28 34.22 -8.33 4.46
N GLU A 29 35.08 -7.92 3.52
CA GLU A 29 36.34 -8.63 3.23
C GLU A 29 37.29 -8.69 4.44
N THR A 30 37.31 -7.62 5.25
CA THR A 30 38.23 -7.50 6.40
C THR A 30 37.58 -7.89 7.73
N HIS A 31 36.27 -7.65 7.86
CA HIS A 31 35.49 -7.85 9.07
C HIS A 31 34.16 -8.53 8.72
N PRO A 32 34.16 -9.83 8.38
CA PRO A 32 32.95 -10.54 7.91
C PRO A 32 31.89 -10.72 9.00
N HIS A 33 32.28 -10.63 10.27
CA HIS A 33 31.39 -10.78 11.43
C HIS A 33 31.63 -9.66 12.45
N PRO A 34 31.26 -8.41 12.11
CA PRO A 34 31.46 -7.29 13.02
C PRO A 34 30.52 -7.43 14.23
N GLY A 35 31.00 -7.01 15.41
CA GLY A 35 30.19 -6.98 16.63
C GLY A 35 29.66 -8.36 17.06
N LEU A 36 30.50 -9.39 17.07
CA LEU A 36 30.15 -10.71 17.60
C LEU A 36 29.72 -10.61 19.07
N LEU A 37 28.61 -11.27 19.39
CA LEU A 37 27.99 -11.32 20.72
C LEU A 37 27.77 -12.78 21.11
N VAL A 38 27.93 -13.09 22.39
CA VAL A 38 27.57 -14.40 22.94
C VAL A 38 26.23 -14.27 23.68
N ASN A 39 25.21 -14.95 23.18
CA ASN A 39 23.87 -14.96 23.75
C ASN A 39 23.64 -16.24 24.54
N PHE A 40 23.68 -16.14 25.86
CA PHE A 40 23.40 -17.25 26.76
C PHE A 40 21.89 -17.48 26.89
N ARG A 41 21.46 -18.73 26.78
CA ARG A 41 20.10 -19.17 27.07
C ARG A 41 20.12 -20.39 27.98
N LYS A 42 19.16 -20.47 28.89
CA LYS A 42 18.87 -21.71 29.60
C LYS A 42 18.21 -22.67 28.62
N GLY A 43 18.87 -23.79 28.32
CA GLY A 43 18.38 -24.82 27.40
C GLY A 43 18.34 -26.19 28.08
N HIS A 44 17.60 -27.12 27.47
CA HIS A 44 17.69 -28.54 27.81
C HIS A 44 18.63 -29.21 26.81
N HIS A 45 19.69 -29.85 27.29
CA HIS A 45 20.54 -30.66 26.43
C HIS A 45 20.08 -32.10 26.54
N TYR A 46 19.61 -32.69 25.43
CA TYR A 46 19.23 -34.10 25.39
C TYR A 46 20.49 -34.95 25.20
N HIS A 47 21.34 -35.04 26.24
CA HIS A 47 22.18 -36.23 26.40
C HIS A 47 21.40 -37.26 27.23
N ALA A 48 21.88 -38.52 27.23
CA ALA A 48 21.19 -39.69 27.80
C ALA A 48 20.71 -39.54 29.27
N GLU A 49 21.11 -38.47 29.94
CA GLU A 49 20.63 -38.02 31.25
C GLU A 49 20.14 -36.57 31.08
N GLU A 50 18.83 -36.31 31.26
CA GLU A 50 18.20 -35.00 31.07
C GLU A 50 18.78 -33.93 32.01
N LYS A 51 19.88 -33.29 31.60
CA LYS A 51 20.57 -32.25 32.36
C LYS A 51 20.28 -30.87 31.80
N GLN A 52 19.90 -29.95 32.67
CA GLN A 52 19.71 -28.53 32.32
C GLN A 52 21.03 -27.79 32.50
N GLU A 53 21.62 -27.31 31.41
CA GLU A 53 22.87 -26.53 31.41
C GLU A 53 22.68 -25.20 30.66
N GLU A 54 23.55 -24.24 30.93
CA GLU A 54 23.55 -22.97 30.23
C GLU A 54 24.21 -23.16 28.85
N ILE A 55 23.44 -22.93 27.80
CA ILE A 55 23.91 -23.02 26.42
C ILE A 55 24.11 -21.62 25.86
N ALA A 56 25.11 -21.45 25.01
CA ALA A 56 25.41 -20.17 24.39
C ALA A 56 25.40 -20.27 22.87
N ARG A 57 24.94 -19.20 22.23
CA ARG A 57 24.98 -19.02 20.78
C ARG A 57 25.84 -17.80 20.46
N LEU A 58 26.69 -17.93 19.44
CA LEU A 58 27.36 -16.79 18.84
C LEU A 58 26.40 -16.08 17.87
N GLU A 59 26.26 -14.77 18.00
CA GLU A 59 25.36 -13.91 17.21
C GLU A 59 26.11 -12.68 16.68
N THR A 60 25.65 -12.13 15.56
CA THR A 60 25.99 -10.78 15.09
C THR A 60 24.70 -10.13 14.60
N THR A 61 24.64 -8.80 14.61
CA THR A 61 23.49 -8.05 14.11
C THR A 61 23.89 -7.23 12.89
N MET A 62 22.99 -7.11 11.90
CA MET A 62 23.33 -6.45 10.62
C MET A 62 23.81 -5.01 10.78
N GLN A 63 23.33 -4.29 11.78
CA GLN A 63 23.74 -2.92 12.06
C GLN A 63 25.16 -2.80 12.61
N ASN A 64 25.77 -3.87 13.14
CA ASN A 64 27.14 -3.82 13.66
C ASN A 64 28.18 -3.59 12.57
N ILE A 65 27.83 -3.73 11.29
CA ILE A 65 28.73 -3.35 10.20
C ILE A 65 29.13 -1.86 10.26
N ALA A 66 28.29 -1.02 10.88
CA ALA A 66 28.60 0.39 11.09
C ALA A 66 29.82 0.60 12.01
N ASP A 67 30.09 -0.33 12.94
CA ASP A 67 31.23 -0.25 13.87
C ASP A 67 32.57 -0.50 13.16
N ALA A 68 32.53 -1.17 12.00
CA ALA A 68 33.70 -1.45 11.17
C ALA A 68 33.97 -0.38 10.11
N LEU A 69 33.16 0.69 10.06
CA LEU A 69 33.40 1.83 9.19
C LEU A 69 34.36 2.80 9.88
N GLU A 70 35.49 3.08 9.23
CA GLU A 70 36.40 4.14 9.68
C GLU A 70 35.75 5.51 9.46
N VAL A 71 35.59 6.27 10.54
CA VAL A 71 35.02 7.62 10.48
C VAL A 71 35.94 8.60 11.17
N ASP A 72 36.27 9.69 10.49
CA ASP A 72 36.97 10.82 11.11
C ASP A 72 36.00 11.59 12.01
N HIS A 73 36.06 11.33 13.32
CA HIS A 73 35.20 11.97 14.32
C HIS A 73 35.40 13.50 14.44
N LYS A 74 36.42 14.07 13.79
CA LYS A 74 36.61 15.53 13.71
C LYS A 74 35.76 16.16 12.60
N LYS A 75 35.18 15.35 11.72
CA LYS A 75 34.27 15.78 10.65
C LYS A 75 32.83 15.39 11.01
N PRO A 76 31.83 16.07 10.42
CA PRO A 76 30.46 15.57 10.46
C PRO A 76 30.43 14.11 10.01
N LEU A 77 29.73 13.27 10.77
CA LEU A 77 29.57 11.86 10.41
C LEU A 77 28.96 11.79 9.00
N PRO A 78 29.45 10.93 8.10
CA PRO A 78 28.91 10.74 6.75
C PRO A 78 27.62 9.91 6.80
N THR A 79 26.75 10.21 7.76
CA THR A 79 25.48 9.55 7.99
C THR A 79 24.35 10.54 7.76
N TYR A 80 23.20 10.02 7.35
CA TYR A 80 21.97 10.79 7.29
C TYR A 80 20.88 10.04 8.06
N LEU A 81 19.96 10.79 8.63
CA LEU A 81 18.80 10.26 9.33
C LEU A 81 17.58 10.51 8.45
N THR A 82 16.87 9.45 8.11
CA THR A 82 15.56 9.59 7.45
C THR A 82 14.50 9.67 8.52
N PHE A 83 13.81 10.81 8.55
CA PHE A 83 12.59 10.97 9.33
C PHE A 83 11.42 10.67 8.41
N ASN A 84 10.50 9.81 8.87
CA ASN A 84 9.26 9.56 8.16
C ASN A 84 8.11 10.17 8.96
N THR A 85 7.22 10.91 8.29
CA THR A 85 5.97 11.38 8.87
C THR A 85 4.98 10.23 9.09
N ARG A 86 5.15 9.15 8.33
CA ARG A 86 4.30 7.97 8.39
C ARG A 86 4.26 7.42 9.82
N ARG A 87 3.04 7.35 10.37
CA ARG A 87 2.78 6.90 11.75
C ARG A 87 3.46 5.59 12.11
N LYS A 88 3.57 4.67 11.14
CA LYS A 88 4.30 3.41 11.29
C LYS A 88 4.82 2.89 9.94
N THR A 89 6.14 2.71 9.85
CA THR A 89 6.78 2.13 8.64
C THR A 89 6.80 0.60 8.67
N ILE A 90 6.81 -0.01 9.86
CA ILE A 90 6.85 -1.47 10.05
C ILE A 90 5.79 -1.87 11.08
N ALA A 91 4.94 -2.84 10.72
CA ALA A 91 4.08 -3.54 11.66
C ALA A 91 4.45 -5.03 11.66
N THR A 92 4.76 -5.58 12.83
CA THR A 92 5.12 -6.99 12.98
C THR A 92 3.94 -7.78 13.52
N THR A 93 3.81 -9.05 13.16
CA THR A 93 2.76 -9.95 13.66
C THR A 93 3.39 -11.05 14.51
N LYS A 94 3.77 -10.74 15.76
CA LYS A 94 4.43 -11.69 16.68
C LYS A 94 3.48 -12.38 17.64
N ARG A 95 2.26 -11.86 17.77
CA ARG A 95 1.23 -12.36 18.68
C ARG A 95 0.06 -12.87 17.86
N LYS A 96 -0.48 -14.02 18.25
CA LYS A 96 -1.79 -14.43 17.77
C LYS A 96 -2.82 -13.39 18.22
N SER A 97 -3.82 -13.15 17.38
CA SER A 97 -4.95 -12.30 17.71
C SER A 97 -5.49 -12.69 19.08
N SER A 98 -5.36 -11.80 20.05
CA SER A 98 -5.85 -12.06 21.40
C SER A 98 -7.11 -11.25 21.59
N ALA A 99 -8.23 -11.93 21.84
CA ALA A 99 -9.52 -11.36 22.21
C ALA A 99 -9.47 -10.42 23.44
N LYS A 100 -8.28 -10.19 24.02
CA LYS A 100 -7.99 -9.28 25.14
C LYS A 100 -7.70 -7.83 24.70
N GLY A 101 -8.04 -7.46 23.46
CA GLY A 101 -8.05 -6.06 23.01
C GLY A 101 -6.69 -5.40 22.79
N LYS A 102 -5.58 -6.17 22.74
CA LYS A 102 -4.26 -5.62 22.41
C LYS A 102 -3.97 -5.78 20.91
N MET A 103 -3.91 -4.67 20.18
CA MET A 103 -3.54 -4.62 18.76
C MET A 103 -2.04 -4.79 18.50
N LEU A 104 -1.21 -4.46 19.49
CA LEU A 104 0.23 -4.43 19.28
C LEU A 104 0.75 -5.83 18.93
N GLU A 105 1.41 -5.90 17.77
CA GLU A 105 1.98 -7.09 17.19
C GLU A 105 0.99 -8.18 16.74
N THR A 106 -0.28 -7.82 16.47
CA THR A 106 -1.30 -8.74 15.90
C THR A 106 -1.59 -8.43 14.43
N PRO A 107 -2.21 -9.37 13.68
CA PRO A 107 -2.69 -9.12 12.32
C PRO A 107 -3.64 -7.91 12.24
N GLU A 108 -4.59 -7.79 13.17
CA GLU A 108 -5.57 -6.71 13.22
C GLU A 108 -4.90 -5.35 13.46
N GLY A 109 -3.90 -5.29 14.36
CA GLY A 109 -3.14 -4.05 14.58
C GLY A 109 -2.26 -3.66 13.40
N SER A 110 -1.75 -4.66 12.67
CA SER A 110 -1.00 -4.42 11.42
C SER A 110 -1.93 -3.89 10.33
N TYR A 111 -3.13 -4.45 10.21
CA TYR A 111 -4.15 -3.98 9.29
C TYR A 111 -4.71 -2.60 9.67
N TYR A 112 -4.91 -2.31 10.96
CA TYR A 112 -5.25 -0.98 11.43
C TYR A 112 -4.19 0.06 11.04
N SER A 113 -2.90 -0.30 11.17
CA SER A 113 -1.79 0.54 10.73
C SER A 113 -1.83 0.75 9.21
N TYR A 114 -2.12 -0.30 8.43
CA TYR A 114 -2.33 -0.21 6.99
C TYR A 114 -3.46 0.79 6.63
N MET A 115 -4.62 0.68 7.28
CA MET A 115 -5.76 1.57 7.07
C MET A 115 -5.50 3.02 7.50
N CYS A 116 -4.67 3.24 8.54
CA CYS A 116 -4.21 4.59 8.88
C CYS A 116 -3.40 5.22 7.75
N ASN A 117 -2.55 4.43 7.08
CA ASN A 117 -1.77 4.91 5.94
C ASN A 117 -2.66 5.15 4.71
N ALA A 118 -3.67 4.30 4.50
CA ALA A 118 -4.69 4.54 3.47
C ALA A 118 -5.43 5.87 3.71
N LYS A 119 -5.81 6.14 4.97
CA LYS A 119 -6.44 7.41 5.35
C LYS A 119 -5.54 8.61 5.07
N GLU A 120 -4.25 8.54 5.44
CA GLU A 120 -3.25 9.59 5.17
C GLU A 120 -3.14 9.84 3.66
N LEU A 121 -2.95 8.79 2.86
CA LEU A 121 -2.92 8.88 1.39
C LEU A 121 -4.18 9.54 0.84
N LEU A 122 -5.37 9.01 1.16
CA LEU A 122 -6.62 9.48 0.56
C LEU A 122 -6.95 10.91 1.00
N ASN A 123 -6.80 11.26 2.27
CA ASN A 123 -7.17 12.58 2.77
C ASN A 123 -6.10 13.63 2.43
N GLU A 124 -4.83 13.39 2.76
CA GLU A 124 -3.79 14.41 2.69
C GLU A 124 -3.21 14.57 1.28
N HIS A 125 -3.18 13.49 0.49
CA HIS A 125 -2.60 13.53 -0.87
C HIS A 125 -3.66 13.49 -1.97
N CYS A 126 -4.70 12.68 -1.82
CA CYS A 126 -5.78 12.61 -2.80
C CYS A 126 -6.90 13.63 -2.54
N GLN A 127 -6.92 14.32 -1.39
CA GLN A 127 -7.96 15.31 -1.04
C GLN A 127 -9.38 14.71 -1.01
N MET A 128 -9.51 13.43 -0.65
CA MET A 128 -10.79 12.76 -0.49
C MET A 128 -11.42 13.06 0.87
N GLU A 129 -12.73 13.30 0.86
CA GLU A 129 -13.55 13.28 2.05
C GLU A 129 -13.78 11.82 2.50
N LEU A 130 -13.43 11.54 3.74
CA LEU A 130 -13.53 10.20 4.32
C LEU A 130 -14.53 10.19 5.48
N PRO A 131 -15.16 9.03 5.77
CA PRO A 131 -15.97 8.91 6.97
C PRO A 131 -15.10 8.97 8.23
N HIS A 132 -15.74 9.05 9.39
CA HIS A 132 -15.00 9.10 10.65
C HIS A 132 -14.12 7.85 10.80
N PHE A 133 -12.81 8.06 11.00
CA PHE A 133 -11.90 6.94 11.16
C PHE A 133 -11.92 6.43 12.60
N PRO A 134 -12.21 5.15 12.85
CA PRO A 134 -12.40 4.63 14.20
C PRO A 134 -11.09 4.63 15.03
N ASP A 135 -11.24 4.76 16.34
CA ASP A 135 -10.16 4.47 17.29
C ASP A 135 -9.87 2.96 17.35
N GLU A 136 -8.76 2.58 17.99
CA GLU A 136 -8.34 1.17 18.08
C GLU A 136 -9.42 0.27 18.69
N LYS A 137 -10.10 0.73 19.75
CA LYS A 137 -11.15 -0.05 20.42
C LYS A 137 -12.36 -0.28 19.51
N THR A 138 -12.77 0.75 18.80
CA THR A 138 -13.89 0.66 17.86
C THR A 138 -13.53 -0.20 16.66
N PHE A 139 -12.31 -0.08 16.15
CA PHE A 139 -11.83 -0.89 15.03
C PHE A 139 -11.80 -2.39 15.35
N ILE A 140 -11.37 -2.79 16.55
CA ILE A 140 -11.41 -4.21 16.96
C ILE A 140 -12.86 -4.73 16.97
N ARG A 141 -13.80 -3.92 17.44
CA ARG A 141 -15.19 -4.35 17.64
C ARG A 141 -16.03 -4.30 16.38
N LYS A 142 -15.84 -3.27 15.55
CA LYS A 142 -16.71 -2.95 14.41
C LYS A 142 -15.99 -3.04 13.06
N GLY A 143 -14.67 -3.17 13.05
CA GLY A 143 -13.88 -3.07 11.83
C GLY A 143 -13.65 -1.62 11.37
N PRO A 144 -13.15 -1.44 10.14
CA PRO A 144 -12.90 -0.14 9.55
C PRO A 144 -14.20 0.56 9.10
N SER A 145 -14.18 1.89 8.97
CA SER A 145 -15.31 2.66 8.42
C SER A 145 -15.36 2.70 6.89
N PHE A 146 -14.29 2.27 6.22
CA PHE A 146 -14.21 2.07 4.78
C PHE A 146 -13.07 1.09 4.46
N LEU A 147 -13.11 0.46 3.30
CA LEU A 147 -12.01 -0.35 2.78
C LEU A 147 -11.31 0.38 1.64
N PHE A 148 -9.98 0.35 1.65
CA PHE A 148 -9.17 0.84 0.54
C PHE A 148 -7.98 -0.08 0.33
N SER A 149 -7.75 -0.46 -0.91
CA SER A 149 -6.52 -1.13 -1.35
C SER A 149 -6.13 -0.67 -2.74
N TYR A 150 -4.84 -0.74 -3.04
CA TYR A 150 -4.33 -0.38 -4.35
C TYR A 150 -3.07 -1.17 -4.70
N HIS A 151 -2.86 -1.41 -5.99
CA HIS A 151 -1.65 -2.03 -6.51
C HIS A 151 -0.47 -1.05 -6.41
N PRO A 152 0.74 -1.48 -5.99
CA PRO A 152 1.91 -0.59 -5.88
C PRO A 152 2.26 0.17 -7.17
N ALA A 153 1.95 -0.41 -8.34
CA ALA A 153 2.15 0.24 -9.64
C ALA A 153 1.26 1.47 -9.87
N LEU A 154 0.22 1.70 -9.06
CA LEU A 154 -0.56 2.94 -9.09
C LEU A 154 0.34 4.16 -8.84
N GLY A 155 1.35 4.02 -7.98
CA GLY A 155 2.36 5.05 -7.81
C GLY A 155 3.35 4.70 -6.69
N PRO A 156 4.66 4.96 -6.90
CA PRO A 156 5.67 4.63 -5.90
C PRO A 156 5.64 5.55 -4.68
N LEU A 157 4.98 6.71 -4.78
CA LEU A 157 4.89 7.73 -3.74
C LEU A 157 3.43 8.21 -3.60
N TYR A 158 3.02 8.59 -2.39
CA TYR A 158 1.70 9.17 -2.16
C TYR A 158 1.48 10.45 -2.96
N SER A 159 2.53 11.26 -3.12
CA SER A 159 2.49 12.44 -3.99
C SER A 159 2.23 12.11 -5.47
N VAL A 160 2.63 10.93 -5.94
CA VAL A 160 2.33 10.47 -7.31
C VAL A 160 0.90 9.95 -7.39
N ILE A 161 0.46 9.16 -6.40
CA ILE A 161 -0.90 8.63 -6.36
C ILE A 161 -1.93 9.77 -6.26
N GLY A 162 -1.67 10.77 -5.41
CA GLY A 162 -2.52 11.96 -5.27
C GLY A 162 -2.59 12.85 -6.51
N GLN A 163 -1.67 12.66 -7.47
CA GLN A 163 -1.80 13.30 -8.79
C GLN A 163 -2.71 12.51 -9.74
N LYS A 164 -2.89 11.19 -9.53
CA LYS A 164 -3.78 10.34 -10.33
C LYS A 164 -5.20 10.25 -9.77
N VAL A 165 -5.31 10.33 -8.44
CA VAL A 165 -6.54 10.24 -7.68
C VAL A 165 -6.75 11.55 -6.92
N ARG A 166 -7.78 12.31 -7.27
CA ARG A 166 -8.01 13.68 -6.77
C ARG A 166 -9.45 13.91 -6.36
N GLY A 167 -9.65 14.52 -5.20
CA GLY A 167 -10.97 14.80 -4.65
C GLY A 167 -11.80 13.54 -4.43
N GLY A 168 -13.10 13.74 -4.22
CA GLY A 168 -14.08 12.65 -4.05
C GLY A 168 -14.49 12.43 -2.60
N ASN A 169 -15.42 11.50 -2.40
CA ASN A 169 -16.01 11.21 -1.11
C ASN A 169 -16.28 9.70 -0.97
N LEU A 170 -15.78 9.11 0.13
CA LEU A 170 -16.12 7.76 0.55
C LEU A 170 -17.18 7.82 1.66
N LYS A 171 -18.27 7.06 1.52
CA LYS A 171 -19.28 6.91 2.58
C LYS A 171 -18.88 5.86 3.61
N GLU A 172 -19.52 5.90 4.78
CA GLU A 172 -19.40 4.86 5.80
C GLU A 172 -19.74 3.50 5.16
N GLY A 173 -18.89 2.51 5.40
CA GLY A 173 -19.04 1.17 4.88
C GLY A 173 -18.64 0.97 3.41
N SER A 174 -18.14 2.01 2.74
CA SER A 174 -17.72 1.92 1.34
C SER A 174 -16.40 1.17 1.14
N GLU A 175 -16.17 0.71 -0.08
CA GLU A 175 -14.97 -0.02 -0.48
C GLU A 175 -14.46 0.44 -1.84
N LEU A 176 -13.18 0.81 -1.90
CA LEU A 176 -12.48 1.17 -3.12
C LEU A 176 -11.23 0.30 -3.29
N GLN A 177 -11.22 -0.55 -4.32
CA GLN A 177 -10.05 -1.36 -4.68
C GLN A 177 -9.50 -0.95 -6.04
N LEU A 178 -8.22 -0.58 -6.08
CA LEU A 178 -7.54 -0.06 -7.27
C LEU A 178 -6.38 -0.97 -7.68
N GLU A 179 -6.69 -2.11 -8.28
CA GLU A 179 -5.70 -3.02 -8.84
C GLU A 179 -5.32 -2.59 -10.27
N ILE A 180 -4.72 -1.40 -10.40
CA ILE A 180 -4.43 -0.75 -11.69
C ILE A 180 -3.22 0.19 -11.57
N ALA A 181 -2.45 0.36 -12.66
CA ALA A 181 -1.35 1.32 -12.71
C ALA A 181 -1.73 2.66 -13.38
N ASP A 182 -2.49 2.61 -14.47
CA ASP A 182 -2.86 3.79 -15.25
C ASP A 182 -4.31 4.21 -14.99
N LEU A 183 -4.45 5.18 -14.08
CA LEU A 183 -5.75 5.65 -13.57
C LEU A 183 -5.78 7.16 -13.63
N GLU A 184 -6.88 7.72 -14.12
CA GLU A 184 -7.30 9.08 -13.81
C GLU A 184 -8.63 9.01 -13.08
N MET A 185 -8.64 9.47 -11.84
CA MET A 185 -9.83 9.50 -11.01
C MET A 185 -9.97 10.85 -10.33
N GLU A 186 -11.04 11.55 -10.65
CA GLU A 186 -11.30 12.90 -10.12
C GLU A 186 -12.74 13.01 -9.63
N ASN A 187 -12.91 13.47 -8.39
CA ASN A 187 -14.20 13.74 -7.76
C ASN A 187 -15.16 12.52 -7.79
N LEU A 188 -14.65 11.31 -7.53
CA LEU A 188 -15.48 10.11 -7.36
C LEU A 188 -16.33 10.23 -6.08
N SER A 189 -17.63 9.97 -6.16
CA SER A 189 -18.47 9.75 -4.97
C SER A 189 -18.84 8.27 -4.85
N LEU A 190 -18.51 7.64 -3.72
CA LEU A 190 -18.70 6.21 -3.54
C LEU A 190 -19.55 5.87 -2.30
N ASP A 191 -20.66 5.20 -2.55
CA ASP A 191 -21.58 4.63 -1.56
C ASP A 191 -21.79 3.15 -1.90
N GLY A 192 -21.10 2.26 -1.19
CA GLY A 192 -20.96 0.84 -1.57
C GLY A 192 -19.56 0.49 -2.07
N SER A 193 -19.45 -0.48 -2.98
CA SER A 193 -18.18 -1.07 -3.44
C SER A 193 -17.85 -0.75 -4.90
N LEU A 194 -16.63 -0.29 -5.15
CA LEU A 194 -16.01 -0.15 -6.48
C LEU A 194 -14.68 -0.91 -6.52
N LEU A 195 -14.58 -1.86 -7.44
CA LEU A 195 -13.39 -2.68 -7.65
C LEU A 195 -12.91 -2.51 -9.09
N ILE A 196 -11.69 -1.98 -9.27
CA ILE A 196 -11.05 -1.84 -10.57
C ILE A 196 -9.88 -2.82 -10.62
N HIS A 197 -9.88 -3.69 -11.62
CA HIS A 197 -8.86 -4.73 -11.77
C HIS A 197 -8.35 -4.78 -13.21
N ALA A 198 -7.10 -4.38 -13.40
CA ALA A 198 -6.36 -4.67 -14.62
C ALA A 198 -5.65 -6.02 -14.48
N THR A 199 -5.85 -6.92 -15.45
CA THR A 199 -5.20 -8.24 -15.45
C THR A 199 -3.69 -8.13 -15.60
N ASP A 200 -3.25 -7.14 -16.38
CA ASP A 200 -1.85 -6.88 -16.70
C ASP A 200 -1.46 -5.44 -16.34
N PRO A 201 -1.39 -5.08 -15.04
CA PRO A 201 -1.25 -3.69 -14.61
C PRO A 201 0.11 -3.07 -14.99
N MET A 202 1.11 -3.88 -15.31
CA MET A 202 2.49 -3.42 -15.54
C MET A 202 3.01 -3.62 -16.98
N GLY A 203 2.20 -4.15 -17.89
CA GLY A 203 2.62 -4.38 -19.27
C GLY A 203 2.01 -5.63 -19.89
N HIS A 204 2.77 -6.37 -20.68
CA HIS A 204 2.29 -7.58 -21.35
C HIS A 204 3.33 -8.70 -21.24
N LEU A 205 2.90 -9.95 -21.45
CA LEU A 205 3.80 -11.09 -21.54
C LEU A 205 4.36 -11.21 -22.96
N GLU A 206 5.68 -11.28 -23.08
CA GLU A 206 6.40 -11.57 -24.31
C GLU A 206 7.22 -12.84 -24.10
N ASN A 207 6.91 -13.91 -24.84
CA ASN A 207 7.50 -15.25 -24.65
C ASN A 207 7.41 -15.78 -23.20
N GLY A 208 6.33 -15.44 -22.48
CA GLY A 208 6.13 -15.82 -21.07
C GLY A 208 6.87 -14.95 -20.05
N ILE A 209 7.60 -13.94 -20.48
CA ILE A 209 8.31 -12.99 -19.60
C ILE A 209 7.54 -11.67 -19.58
N LEU A 210 7.36 -11.09 -18.40
CA LEU A 210 6.73 -9.77 -18.26
C LEU A 210 7.61 -8.69 -18.89
N SER A 211 7.05 -8.00 -19.89
CA SER A 211 7.63 -6.85 -20.56
C SER A 211 6.91 -5.57 -20.12
N TYR A 212 7.63 -4.71 -19.40
CA TYR A 212 7.09 -3.44 -18.89
C TYR A 212 6.71 -2.52 -20.06
N SER A 213 5.44 -2.10 -20.12
CA SER A 213 4.93 -1.28 -21.24
C SER A 213 3.58 -0.64 -20.90
N HIS A 214 3.12 0.26 -21.77
CA HIS A 214 1.79 0.88 -21.70
C HIS A 214 0.66 0.01 -22.27
N LYS A 215 0.96 -1.24 -22.64
CA LYS A 215 -0.04 -2.22 -23.09
C LYS A 215 -0.78 -2.82 -21.89
N CYS A 216 -1.38 -1.98 -21.07
CA CYS A 216 -2.08 -2.35 -19.85
C CYS A 216 -3.50 -1.77 -19.83
N GLY A 217 -4.28 -2.21 -18.85
CA GLY A 217 -5.62 -1.70 -18.59
C GLY A 217 -5.54 -0.30 -17.98
N ARG A 218 -6.34 0.63 -18.52
CA ARG A 218 -6.44 2.01 -18.00
C ARG A 218 -7.88 2.41 -17.71
N CYS A 219 -8.06 3.28 -16.72
CA CYS A 219 -9.39 3.69 -16.27
C CYS A 219 -9.48 5.20 -16.06
N HIS A 220 -10.51 5.80 -16.64
CA HIS A 220 -10.82 7.22 -16.52
C HIS A 220 -12.18 7.40 -15.85
N LEU A 221 -12.18 8.02 -14.67
CA LEU A 221 -13.38 8.29 -13.87
C LEU A 221 -13.39 9.75 -13.44
N LYS A 222 -14.24 10.58 -14.05
CA LYS A 222 -14.37 11.99 -13.65
C LYS A 222 -15.79 12.34 -13.25
N ASN A 223 -15.98 12.86 -12.04
CA ASN A 223 -17.31 13.19 -11.48
C ASN A 223 -18.28 11.98 -11.57
N VAL A 224 -17.77 10.79 -11.31
CA VAL A 224 -18.56 9.56 -11.32
C VAL A 224 -19.13 9.32 -9.92
N THR A 225 -20.40 8.93 -9.84
CA THR A 225 -21.01 8.48 -8.59
C THR A 225 -21.34 6.99 -8.69
N VAL A 226 -20.91 6.20 -7.72
CA VAL A 226 -21.23 4.78 -7.62
C VAL A 226 -22.08 4.54 -6.38
N LYS A 227 -23.24 3.90 -6.57
CA LYS A 227 -24.17 3.51 -5.51
C LYS A 227 -24.53 2.05 -5.64
N ASN A 228 -24.24 1.23 -4.64
CA ASN A 228 -24.67 -0.17 -4.58
C ASN A 228 -24.72 -0.66 -3.12
N GLU A 229 -25.17 -1.89 -2.91
CA GLU A 229 -25.30 -2.45 -1.56
C GLU A 229 -23.96 -2.73 -0.87
N GLY A 230 -22.86 -2.76 -1.61
CA GLY A 230 -21.51 -2.87 -1.07
C GLY A 230 -21.27 -4.12 -0.23
N ILE A 231 -20.51 -3.94 0.85
CA ILE A 231 -20.16 -4.98 1.82
C ILE A 231 -21.36 -5.33 2.69
N ASP A 232 -21.51 -6.62 2.98
CA ASP A 232 -22.51 -7.07 3.95
C ASP A 232 -22.02 -6.90 5.39
N TRP A 233 -22.18 -5.72 5.98
CA TRP A 233 -21.68 -5.41 7.34
C TRP A 233 -22.33 -6.20 8.48
N GLU A 234 -23.38 -6.98 8.22
CA GLU A 234 -24.01 -7.88 9.20
C GLU A 234 -23.31 -9.26 9.28
N GLU A 235 -22.47 -9.59 8.30
CA GLU A 235 -21.73 -10.83 8.25
C GLU A 235 -20.36 -10.71 8.95
N ASP A 236 -19.79 -11.86 9.34
CA ASP A 236 -18.41 -11.93 9.83
C ASP A 236 -17.41 -11.76 8.67
N HIS A 237 -16.45 -10.86 8.85
CA HIS A 237 -15.37 -10.59 7.89
C HIS A 237 -13.98 -10.76 8.51
N LEU A 238 -13.04 -11.24 7.70
CA LEU A 238 -11.61 -11.22 8.02
C LEU A 238 -10.92 -10.17 7.16
N PHE A 239 -11.12 -8.90 7.51
CA PHE A 239 -10.64 -7.75 6.72
C PHE A 239 -9.14 -7.79 6.43
N TRP A 240 -8.33 -8.19 7.41
CA TRP A 240 -6.86 -8.27 7.24
C TRP A 240 -6.41 -9.36 6.26
N LYS A 241 -7.30 -10.29 5.90
CA LYS A 241 -7.10 -11.27 4.82
C LYS A 241 -7.78 -10.90 3.50
N HIS A 242 -8.47 -9.77 3.45
CA HIS A 242 -9.37 -9.40 2.35
C HIS A 242 -10.50 -10.41 2.09
N GLU A 243 -10.85 -11.23 3.09
CA GLU A 243 -12.00 -12.14 3.04
C GLU A 243 -13.25 -11.37 3.48
N VAL A 244 -13.89 -10.71 2.51
CA VAL A 244 -15.04 -9.82 2.72
C VAL A 244 -16.23 -10.28 1.87
N LYS A 245 -17.41 -10.40 2.50
CA LYS A 245 -18.68 -10.72 1.83
C LYS A 245 -19.37 -9.44 1.36
N ARG A 246 -19.92 -9.48 0.15
CA ARG A 246 -20.59 -8.33 -0.50
C ARG A 246 -22.01 -8.70 -0.89
N LYS A 247 -22.92 -7.75 -0.70
CA LYS A 247 -24.28 -7.76 -1.27
C LYS A 247 -24.27 -7.24 -2.70
N GLY A 248 -23.44 -6.22 -2.97
CA GLY A 248 -23.37 -5.55 -4.26
C GLY A 248 -22.01 -4.93 -4.55
N ALA A 249 -21.70 -4.70 -5.83
CA ALA A 249 -20.48 -4.03 -6.26
C ALA A 249 -20.54 -3.61 -7.73
N LEU A 250 -19.85 -2.51 -8.05
CA LEU A 250 -19.38 -2.23 -9.40
C LEU A 250 -17.96 -2.78 -9.55
N LYS A 251 -17.80 -3.79 -10.41
CA LYS A 251 -16.50 -4.37 -10.76
C LYS A 251 -16.14 -4.00 -12.20
N ILE A 252 -15.00 -3.38 -12.41
CA ILE A 252 -14.44 -3.06 -13.73
C ILE A 252 -13.22 -3.94 -13.93
N VAL A 253 -13.28 -4.84 -14.91
CA VAL A 253 -12.19 -5.75 -15.27
C VAL A 253 -11.62 -5.34 -16.61
N LEU A 254 -10.35 -4.98 -16.63
CA LEU A 254 -9.62 -4.49 -17.80
C LEU A 254 -8.64 -5.57 -18.25
N HIS A 255 -8.94 -6.22 -19.37
CA HIS A 255 -8.11 -7.29 -19.92
C HIS A 255 -7.03 -6.72 -20.84
N GLY A 256 -5.76 -7.01 -20.57
CA GLY A 256 -4.62 -6.56 -21.37
C GLY A 256 -4.65 -5.07 -21.69
N HIS A 257 -4.46 -4.69 -22.97
CA HIS A 257 -4.55 -3.31 -23.42
C HIS A 257 -6.01 -2.89 -23.63
N SER A 258 -6.62 -2.29 -22.60
CA SER A 258 -8.04 -1.93 -22.61
C SER A 258 -8.29 -0.63 -21.84
N GLU A 259 -9.43 0.01 -22.09
CA GLU A 259 -9.81 1.25 -21.42
C GLU A 259 -11.26 1.25 -20.94
N PHE A 260 -11.49 1.65 -19.69
CA PHE A 260 -12.80 2.07 -19.23
C PHE A 260 -12.84 3.59 -19.09
N PHE A 261 -13.88 4.23 -19.63
CA PHE A 261 -14.04 5.68 -19.59
C PHE A 261 -15.45 6.05 -19.14
N ALA A 262 -15.53 6.91 -18.13
CA ALA A 262 -16.77 7.46 -17.62
C ALA A 262 -16.59 8.89 -17.11
N GLU A 263 -17.52 9.78 -17.48
CA GLU A 263 -17.59 11.15 -16.95
C GLU A 263 -19.02 11.57 -16.63
N ASN A 264 -19.22 12.26 -15.50
CA ASN A 264 -20.49 12.89 -15.11
C ASN A 264 -21.69 11.93 -15.09
N ILE A 265 -21.48 10.70 -14.65
CA ILE A 265 -22.53 9.67 -14.58
C ILE A 265 -22.74 9.14 -13.17
N THR A 266 -23.94 8.63 -12.90
CA THR A 266 -24.25 7.89 -11.69
C THR A 266 -24.60 6.45 -12.02
N ILE A 267 -23.84 5.50 -11.48
CA ILE A 267 -24.05 4.05 -11.64
C ILE A 267 -24.63 3.51 -10.34
N THR A 268 -25.89 3.07 -10.37
CA THR A 268 -26.64 2.61 -9.18
C THR A 268 -26.89 1.10 -9.13
N ARG A 269 -26.12 0.30 -9.88
CA ARG A 269 -26.39 -1.13 -10.09
C ARG A 269 -25.16 -1.97 -9.80
N ASP A 270 -25.40 -3.19 -9.34
CA ASP A 270 -24.37 -4.22 -9.27
C ASP A 270 -24.04 -4.72 -10.67
N LEU A 271 -22.80 -4.50 -11.08
CA LEU A 271 -22.36 -4.75 -12.43
C LEU A 271 -20.93 -5.26 -12.42
N THR A 272 -20.67 -6.26 -13.24
CA THR A 272 -19.31 -6.59 -13.66
C THR A 272 -19.16 -6.17 -15.11
N LEU A 273 -18.31 -5.18 -15.35
CA LEU A 273 -17.96 -4.65 -16.64
C LEU A 273 -16.63 -5.25 -17.06
N GLU A 274 -16.65 -6.16 -18.02
CA GLU A 274 -15.44 -6.70 -18.62
C GLU A 274 -15.11 -5.95 -19.90
N VAL A 275 -13.96 -5.28 -19.93
CA VAL A 275 -13.43 -4.61 -21.12
C VAL A 275 -12.39 -5.53 -21.76
N PRO A 276 -12.67 -6.09 -22.94
CA PRO A 276 -11.74 -7.00 -23.61
C PRO A 276 -10.45 -6.32 -24.03
N HIS A 277 -9.42 -7.12 -24.26
CA HIS A 277 -8.18 -6.65 -24.89
C HIS A 277 -8.45 -5.98 -26.23
N GLY A 278 -7.80 -4.84 -26.47
CA GLY A 278 -7.94 -4.03 -27.69
C GLY A 278 -9.25 -3.24 -27.75
N MET A 279 -9.99 -3.13 -26.65
CA MET A 279 -11.27 -2.43 -26.60
C MET A 279 -11.29 -1.30 -25.56
N ARG A 280 -12.13 -0.31 -25.84
CA ARG A 280 -12.55 0.73 -24.91
C ARG A 280 -14.03 0.56 -24.63
N MET A 281 -14.40 0.65 -23.36
CA MET A 281 -15.79 0.75 -22.93
C MET A 281 -16.08 2.17 -22.42
N HIS A 282 -17.03 2.83 -23.07
CA HIS A 282 -17.52 4.15 -22.71
C HIS A 282 -18.87 4.04 -21.99
N ALA A 283 -19.02 4.71 -20.85
CA ALA A 283 -20.29 4.80 -20.15
C ALA A 283 -20.97 6.15 -20.44
N GLU A 284 -22.20 6.09 -20.97
CA GLU A 284 -22.99 7.27 -21.34
C GLU A 284 -24.36 7.24 -20.67
N GLU A 285 -24.87 8.40 -20.29
CA GLU A 285 -26.27 8.53 -19.90
C GLU A 285 -27.15 8.80 -21.12
N LYS A 286 -28.11 7.91 -21.39
CA LYS A 286 -29.17 8.10 -22.40
C LYS A 286 -30.54 7.84 -21.79
N ASN A 287 -31.43 8.82 -21.92
CA ASN A 287 -32.82 8.73 -21.41
C ASN A 287 -32.90 8.33 -19.93
N GLY A 288 -32.02 8.89 -19.09
CA GLY A 288 -31.98 8.62 -17.64
C GLY A 288 -31.45 7.23 -17.28
N ARG A 289 -30.77 6.54 -18.20
CA ARG A 289 -30.12 5.25 -17.96
C ARG A 289 -28.68 5.31 -18.44
N VAL A 290 -27.77 4.74 -17.64
CA VAL A 290 -26.39 4.52 -18.07
C VAL A 290 -26.37 3.33 -19.03
N ILE A 291 -25.82 3.56 -20.21
CA ILE A 291 -25.49 2.53 -21.21
C ILE A 291 -23.98 2.42 -21.35
N PHE A 292 -23.52 1.25 -21.77
CA PHE A 292 -22.09 0.96 -21.97
C PHE A 292 -21.88 0.62 -23.44
N ILE A 293 -20.99 1.35 -24.09
CA ILE A 293 -20.66 1.21 -25.51
C ILE A 293 -19.22 0.74 -25.60
N THR A 294 -18.98 -0.38 -26.27
CA THR A 294 -17.63 -0.92 -26.46
C THR A 294 -17.20 -0.73 -27.90
N GLU A 295 -16.01 -0.20 -28.10
CA GLU A 295 -15.41 0.09 -29.40
C GLU A 295 -13.93 -0.33 -29.47
N PRO A 296 -13.38 -0.57 -30.67
CA PRO A 296 -11.95 -0.82 -30.84
C PRO A 296 -11.10 0.32 -30.27
N PHE A 297 -9.99 -0.05 -29.63
CA PHE A 297 -9.11 0.87 -28.93
C PHE A 297 -7.66 0.72 -29.42
N GLU A 298 -7.18 1.77 -30.08
CA GLU A 298 -5.86 1.77 -30.74
C GLU A 298 -4.81 2.64 -30.02
N SER A 299 -5.19 3.39 -28.98
CA SER A 299 -4.26 4.32 -28.33
C SER A 299 -3.30 3.60 -27.38
N SER A 300 -2.02 3.59 -27.74
CA SER A 300 -0.96 3.04 -26.88
C SER A 300 -0.39 4.04 -25.86
N ARG A 301 -0.91 5.27 -25.81
CA ARG A 301 -0.37 6.30 -24.92
C ARG A 301 -0.84 6.08 -23.49
N PRO A 302 0.02 6.24 -22.47
CA PRO A 302 -0.44 6.27 -21.09
C PRO A 302 -1.28 7.51 -20.83
N PHE A 303 -1.97 7.58 -19.69
CA PHE A 303 -2.59 8.83 -19.24
C PHE A 303 -1.59 9.86 -18.75
N TRP A 304 -0.44 9.41 -18.25
CA TRP A 304 0.50 10.27 -17.53
C TRP A 304 1.91 10.19 -18.10
N ASN A 305 2.50 11.36 -18.35
CA ASN A 305 3.93 11.54 -18.54
C ASN A 305 4.58 11.93 -17.22
N TYR A 306 5.69 11.26 -16.89
CA TYR A 306 6.46 11.54 -15.67
C TYR A 306 7.60 12.50 -15.99
N SER A 307 7.76 13.51 -15.15
CA SER A 307 8.93 14.39 -15.18
C SER A 307 9.36 14.78 -13.77
N ILE A 308 10.57 15.33 -13.66
CA ILE A 308 11.09 15.88 -12.41
C ILE A 308 11.12 17.40 -12.56
N ASN A 309 10.45 18.11 -11.67
CA ASN A 309 10.42 19.57 -11.69
C ASN A 309 11.69 20.19 -11.09
N SER A 310 11.79 21.52 -11.09
CA SER A 310 12.93 22.27 -10.53
C SER A 310 13.16 22.02 -9.03
N GLU A 311 12.12 21.60 -8.30
CA GLU A 311 12.17 21.24 -6.87
C GLU A 311 12.53 19.77 -6.63
N LYS A 312 12.95 19.04 -7.68
CA LYS A 312 13.26 17.60 -7.64
C LYS A 312 12.07 16.72 -7.24
N ARG A 313 10.84 17.17 -7.51
CA ARG A 313 9.60 16.41 -7.27
C ARG A 313 9.14 15.74 -8.55
N ILE A 314 8.61 14.53 -8.42
CA ILE A 314 7.96 13.83 -9.53
C ILE A 314 6.61 14.50 -9.81
N VAL A 315 6.43 15.00 -11.03
CA VAL A 315 5.19 15.62 -11.49
C VAL A 315 4.65 14.87 -12.71
N LEU A 316 3.32 14.73 -12.74
CA LEU A 316 2.58 14.04 -13.78
C LEU A 316 1.88 15.08 -14.65
N SER A 317 2.05 14.95 -15.96
CA SER A 317 1.28 15.73 -16.95
C SER A 317 0.49 14.79 -17.84
N ARG A 318 -0.62 15.27 -18.41
CA ARG A 318 -1.37 14.49 -19.39
C ARG A 318 -0.50 14.19 -20.62
N ALA A 319 -0.57 12.96 -21.14
CA ALA A 319 0.14 12.54 -22.35
C ALA A 319 -0.67 12.72 -23.65
#